data_AF-A0A7J0D3Q5-F1
#
_entry.id   AF-A0A7J0D3Q5-F1
#
_cell.length_a   1.000
_cell.length_b   1.000
_cell.length_c   1.000
_cell.angle_alpha   90.00
_cell.angle_beta   90.00
_cell.angle_gamma   90.00
#
_symmetry.space_group_name_H-M   'P 1'
#
loop_
_entity.id
_entity.type
_entity.pdbx_description
1 polymer ?
#
loop_
_entity_poly.entity_id
_entity_poly.type
_entity_poly.pdbx_seq_one_letter_code
_entity_poly.pdbx_strand_id
1 'polypeptide(L)'
;MGFTVEAADGVVGHVDRQQDLPGIQHMVVDTGVWKFGRSVLILAGAVTSIDAAAQKVEVAASREEIKAAPRFTTDSETADPVYLSEVGDYSLSLRS
;
A
#
# COMPACT_ATOMS: atom_id res chain seq x y z
N MET A 1 -2.97 15.22 5.40
CA MET A 1 -2.15 14.49 6.39
C MET A 1 -2.93 13.26 6.80
N GLY A 2 -2.59 12.11 6.22
CA GLY A 2 -3.18 10.81 6.53
C GLY A 2 -2.32 10.02 7.51
N PHE A 3 -2.67 8.76 7.73
CA PHE A 3 -1.89 7.86 8.58
C PHE A 3 -0.48 7.64 8.01
N THR A 4 0.53 7.53 8.86
CA THR A 4 1.87 7.09 8.47
C THR A 4 1.84 5.58 8.22
N VAL A 5 2.41 5.15 7.10
CA VAL A 5 2.56 3.73 6.78
C VAL A 5 3.99 3.30 7.07
N GLU A 6 4.13 2.30 7.93
CA GLU A 6 5.42 1.69 8.27
C GLU A 6 5.48 0.25 7.82
N ALA A 7 6.57 -0.05 7.09
CA ALA A 7 7.01 -1.39 6.78
C ALA A 7 7.79 -1.99 7.95
N ALA A 8 8.11 -3.28 7.88
CA ALA A 8 8.92 -3.97 8.87
C ALA A 8 10.31 -3.34 9.09
N ASP A 9 10.86 -2.64 8.08
CA ASP A 9 12.17 -1.99 8.12
C ASP A 9 12.10 -0.45 8.14
N GLY A 10 10.91 0.13 8.36
CA GLY A 10 10.72 1.56 8.63
C GLY A 10 9.66 2.25 7.77
N VAL A 11 9.65 3.59 7.82
CA VAL A 11 8.62 4.43 7.20
C VAL A 11 8.62 4.30 5.67
N VAL A 12 7.45 4.01 5.12
CA VAL A 12 7.16 3.96 3.68
C VAL A 12 6.71 5.32 3.19
N GLY A 13 5.77 5.95 3.91
CA GLY A 13 5.08 7.13 3.43
C GLY A 13 3.81 7.42 4.22
N HIS A 14 2.90 8.17 3.61
CA HIS A 14 1.63 8.56 4.24
C HIS A 14 0.47 8.16 3.34
N VAL A 15 -0.64 7.77 3.95
CA VAL A 15 -1.88 7.51 3.22
C VAL A 15 -2.34 8.81 2.55
N ASP A 16 -2.38 8.81 1.23
CA ASP A 16 -2.88 9.92 0.41
C ASP A 16 -4.40 9.78 0.23
N ARG A 17 -4.86 8.57 -0.13
CA ARG A 17 -6.27 8.21 -0.22
C ARG A 17 -6.51 6.74 0.09
N GLN A 18 -7.77 6.41 0.39
CA GLN A 18 -8.21 5.05 0.68
C GLN A 18 -9.52 4.72 -0.04
N GLN A 19 -9.68 3.45 -0.40
CA GLN A 19 -10.92 2.88 -0.87
C GLN A 19 -11.40 1.84 0.14
N ASP A 20 -12.64 1.98 0.60
CA ASP A 20 -13.27 1.08 1.58
C ASP A 20 -14.53 0.40 1.02
N LEU A 21 -14.52 0.10 -0.28
CA LEU A 21 -15.60 -0.64 -0.90
C LEU A 21 -15.34 -2.15 -0.76
N PRO A 22 -16.34 -2.95 -0.35
CA PRO A 22 -16.18 -4.39 -0.20
C PRO A 22 -15.59 -5.03 -1.47
N GLY A 23 -14.53 -5.82 -1.30
CA GLY A 23 -13.83 -6.50 -2.40
C GLY A 23 -12.72 -5.69 -3.09
N ILE A 24 -12.61 -4.38 -2.84
CA ILE A 24 -11.56 -3.52 -3.40
C ILE A 24 -10.91 -2.62 -2.35
N GLN A 25 -10.88 -3.08 -1.09
CA GLN A 25 -10.35 -2.31 0.03
C GLN A 25 -8.82 -2.15 -0.07
N HIS A 26 -8.37 -0.92 -0.23
CA HIS A 26 -6.96 -0.59 -0.37
C HIS A 26 -6.66 0.87 0.01
N MET A 27 -5.39 1.17 0.17
CA MET A 27 -4.89 2.54 0.35
C MET A 27 -3.82 2.85 -0.69
N VAL A 28 -3.80 4.10 -1.13
CA VAL A 28 -2.70 4.67 -1.91
C VAL A 28 -1.82 5.46 -0.95
N VAL A 29 -0.54 5.10 -0.95
CA VAL A 29 0.46 5.67 -0.05
C VAL A 29 1.42 6.53 -0.86
N ASP A 30 1.48 7.82 -0.54
CA ASP A 30 2.52 8.70 -1.06
C ASP A 30 3.85 8.38 -0.36
N THR A 31 4.86 7.99 -1.14
CA THR A 31 6.19 7.62 -0.63
C THR A 31 7.18 8.79 -0.61
N GLY A 32 6.73 10.00 -0.98
CA GLY A 32 7.58 11.19 -1.08
C GLY A 32 8.78 11.04 -2.05
N VAL A 33 9.90 11.69 -1.69
CA VAL A 33 11.10 11.87 -2.54
C VAL A 33 12.01 10.63 -2.53
N TRP A 34 11.46 9.48 -2.91
CA TRP A 34 12.30 8.39 -3.42
C TRP A 34 12.72 8.72 -4.86
N LYS A 35 13.88 8.24 -5.34
CA LYS A 35 14.45 8.57 -6.68
C LYS A 35 13.50 8.33 -7.88
N PHE A 36 12.36 7.69 -7.67
CA PHE A 36 11.32 7.44 -8.69
C PHE A 36 9.91 7.90 -8.28
N GLY A 37 9.82 8.76 -7.25
CA GLY A 37 8.64 9.35 -6.61
C GLY A 37 7.32 8.95 -7.23
N ARG A 38 6.72 7.88 -6.73
CA ARG A 38 5.42 7.38 -7.16
C ARG A 38 4.75 6.67 -5.98
N SER A 39 3.46 6.95 -5.82
CA SER A 39 2.61 6.33 -4.81
C SER A 39 2.49 4.82 -5.05
N VAL A 40 2.24 4.08 -3.98
CA VAL A 40 2.06 2.62 -4.02
C VAL A 40 0.66 2.26 -3.55
N LEU A 41 0.10 1.18 -4.10
CA LEU A 41 -1.17 0.62 -3.64
C LEU A 41 -0.89 -0.48 -2.62
N ILE A 42 -1.54 -0.41 -1.46
CA ILE A 42 -1.47 -1.43 -0.42
C ILE A 42 -2.88 -1.95 -0.15
N LEU A 43 -3.09 -3.25 -0.34
CA LEU A 43 -4.36 -3.90 -0.03
C LEU A 43 -4.57 -3.95 1.48
N ALA A 44 -5.83 -3.82 1.92
CA ALA A 44 -6.17 -3.92 3.34
C ALA A 44 -5.71 -5.26 3.97
N GLY A 45 -5.69 -6.34 3.18
CA GLY A 45 -5.20 -7.65 3.63
C GLY A 45 -3.70 -7.71 3.95
N ALA A 46 -2.89 -6.75 3.50
CA ALA A 46 -1.46 -6.66 3.81
C ALA A 46 -1.17 -5.92 5.13
N VAL A 47 -2.16 -5.22 5.70
CA VAL A 47 -2.06 -4.53 6.98
C VAL A 47 -1.96 -5.53 8.12
N THR A 48 -1.01 -5.33 9.02
CA THR A 48 -0.79 -6.16 10.21
C THR A 48 -1.35 -5.53 11.48
N SER A 49 -1.33 -4.20 11.57
CA SER A 49 -1.81 -3.45 12.73
C SER A 49 -2.19 -2.02 12.34
N ILE A 50 -3.10 -1.43 13.10
CA ILE A 50 -3.48 -0.02 12.99
C ILE A 50 -3.44 0.58 14.39
N ASP A 51 -2.59 1.59 14.60
CA ASP A 51 -2.58 2.43 15.79
C ASP A 51 -3.25 3.77 15.45
N ALA A 52 -4.53 3.88 15.81
CA ALA A 52 -5.30 5.09 15.58
C ALA A 52 -4.83 6.28 16.43
N ALA A 53 -4.25 6.04 17.62
CA ALA A 53 -3.78 7.10 18.49
C ALA A 53 -2.48 7.72 17.96
N ALA A 54 -1.58 6.89 17.42
CA ALA A 54 -0.36 7.33 16.74
C ALA A 54 -0.57 7.71 15.27
N GLN A 55 -1.79 7.54 14.74
CA GLN A 55 -2.12 7.69 13.31
C GLN A 55 -1.17 6.87 12.41
N LYS A 56 -0.99 5.59 12.74
CA LYS A 56 -0.02 4.70 12.11
C LYS A 56 -0.66 3.41 11.61
N VAL A 57 -0.25 2.97 10.42
CA VAL A 57 -0.60 1.68 9.81
C VAL A 57 0.69 0.88 9.64
N GLU A 58 0.70 -0.37 10.07
CA GLU A 58 1.84 -1.27 9.94
C GLU A 58 1.55 -2.35 8.89
N VAL A 59 2.58 -2.70 8.12
CA VAL A 59 2.58 -3.80 7.15
C VAL A 59 3.79 -4.70 7.36
N ALA A 60 3.63 -6.00 7.08
CA ALA A 60 4.71 -6.98 7.25
C ALA A 60 5.82 -6.85 6.19
N ALA A 61 5.48 -6.41 4.99
CA ALA A 61 6.42 -6.27 3.90
C ALA A 61 7.46 -5.17 4.19
N SER A 62 8.68 -5.35 3.69
CA SER A 62 9.73 -4.34 3.68
C SER A 62 9.42 -3.22 2.69
N ARG A 63 10.09 -2.08 2.86
CA ARG A 63 9.99 -0.93 1.94
C ARG A 63 10.36 -1.32 0.51
N GLU A 64 11.31 -2.23 0.32
CA GLU A 64 11.73 -2.68 -1.02
C GLU A 64 10.66 -3.56 -1.67
N GLU A 65 10.06 -4.48 -0.93
CA GLU A 65 8.97 -5.33 -1.42
C GLU A 65 7.74 -4.49 -1.77
N ILE A 66 7.40 -3.48 -0.97
CA ILE A 66 6.30 -2.55 -1.28
C ILE A 66 6.58 -1.78 -2.58
N LYS A 67 7.84 -1.38 -2.84
CA LYS A 67 8.24 -0.69 -4.08
C LYS A 67 8.24 -1.58 -5.32
N ALA A 68 8.42 -2.88 -5.11
CA ALA A 68 8.44 -3.88 -6.16
C ALA A 68 7.03 -4.39 -6.52
N ALA A 69 6.00 -4.00 -5.76
CA ALA A 69 4.62 -4.31 -6.08
C ALA A 69 4.21 -3.80 -7.48
N PRO A 70 3.23 -4.46 -8.15
CA PRO A 70 2.69 -4.00 -9.42
C PRO A 70 2.30 -2.53 -9.36
N ARG A 71 2.78 -1.76 -10.34
CA ARG A 71 2.62 -0.30 -10.36
C ARG A 71 1.42 0.08 -11.22
N PHE A 72 0.58 0.96 -10.70
CA PHE A 72 -0.37 1.70 -11.53
C PHE A 72 0.35 2.86 -12.23
N THR A 73 -0.11 3.19 -13.44
CA THR A 73 0.39 4.31 -14.25
C THR A 73 -0.53 5.52 -14.16
N THR A 74 -1.82 5.26 -13.97
CA THR A 74 -2.92 6.22 -13.89
C THR A 74 -3.79 5.91 -12.67
N ASP A 75 -4.42 6.94 -12.12
CA ASP A 75 -5.25 6.80 -10.93
C ASP A 75 -6.42 5.82 -11.13
N SER A 76 -6.99 5.80 -12.34
CA SER A 76 -8.11 4.92 -12.71
C SER A 76 -7.80 3.42 -12.58
N GLU A 77 -6.53 3.01 -12.75
CA GLU A 77 -6.13 1.60 -12.62
C GLU A 77 -6.31 1.09 -11.19
N THR A 78 -6.31 1.96 -10.18
CA THR A 78 -6.52 1.55 -8.77
C THR A 78 -7.93 1.00 -8.50
N ALA A 79 -8.87 1.16 -9.44
CA ALA A 79 -10.20 0.56 -9.39
C ALA A 79 -10.35 -0.61 -10.37
N ASP A 80 -9.32 -0.94 -11.15
CA ASP A 80 -9.34 -2.05 -12.11
C ASP A 80 -9.20 -3.39 -11.36
N PRO A 81 -10.17 -4.32 -11.48
CA PRO A 81 -10.10 -5.62 -10.84
C PRO A 81 -8.88 -6.46 -11.26
N VAL A 82 -8.40 -6.31 -12.50
CA VAL A 82 -7.22 -7.05 -12.99
C VAL A 82 -5.98 -6.57 -12.25
N TYR A 83 -5.78 -5.25 -12.18
CA TYR A 83 -4.67 -4.66 -11.45
C TYR A 83 -4.71 -5.02 -9.96
N LEU A 84 -5.88 -4.95 -9.32
CA LEU A 84 -6.03 -5.31 -7.91
C LEU A 84 -5.75 -6.80 -7.66
N SER A 85 -6.11 -7.67 -8.60
CA SER A 85 -5.76 -9.10 -8.55
C SER A 85 -4.25 -9.30 -8.61
N GLU A 86 -3.55 -8.62 -9.53
CA GLU A 86 -2.09 -8.71 -9.65
C GLU A 86 -1.38 -8.25 -8.37
N VAL A 87 -1.82 -7.13 -7.79
CA VAL A 87 -1.30 -6.65 -6.49
C VAL A 87 -1.60 -7.65 -5.38
N GLY A 88 -2.78 -8.28 -5.40
CA GLY A 88 -3.18 -9.32 -4.47
C GLY A 88 -2.27 -10.54 -4.52
N ASP A 89 -2.07 -11.09 -5.72
CA ASP A 89 -1.21 -12.24 -5.96
C ASP A 89 0.24 -11.95 -5.54
N TYR A 90 0.75 -10.77 -5.89
CA TYR A 90 2.06 -10.32 -5.42
C TYR A 90 2.13 -10.25 -3.89
N SER A 91 1.16 -9.61 -3.24
CA SER A 91 1.14 -9.45 -1.78
C SER A 91 1.04 -10.79 -1.05
N LEU A 92 0.33 -11.76 -1.62
CA LEU A 92 0.26 -13.13 -1.11
C LEU A 92 1.58 -13.88 -1.28
N SER A 93 2.31 -13.66 -2.38
CA SER A 93 3.63 -14.26 -2.60
C SER A 93 4.68 -13.84 -1.54
N LEU A 94 4.50 -12.67 -0.92
CA LEU A 94 5.39 -12.20 0.16
C LEU A 94 5.11 -12.88 1.52
N ARG A 95 4.01 -13.63 1.62
CA ARG A 95 3.56 -14.30 2.86
C ARG A 95 3.86 -15.80 2.91
N SER A 96 4.36 -16.38 1.81
CA SER A 96 4.70 -17.81 1.70
C SER A 96 6.15 -18.09 2.07
#